data_AF-A0A5N6AKV2-F1
#
_entry.id   AF-A0A5N6AKV2-F1
#
_cell.length_a   1.000
_cell.length_b   1.000
_cell.length_c   1.000
_cell.angle_alpha   90.00
_cell.angle_beta   90.00
_cell.angle_gamma   90.00
#
_symmetry.space_group_name_H-M   'P 1'
#
loop_
_entity.id
_entity.type
_entity.pdbx_description
1 polymer ?
#
loop_
_entity_poly.entity_id
_entity_poly.type
_entity_poly.pdbx_seq_one_letter_code
_entity_poly.pdbx_strand_id
1 'polypeptide(L)'
;MSQSDLYLDYERLRENRDTIRNIAGIMEQPCRAMAEVDGSSMGVALLVGRMDDFGEEWEYEISQLAEFAEAAADGLDEILRSFQSIDDELSRAVPEPARAVESGPPAS
;
A
#
# COMPACT_ATOMS: atom_id res chain seq x y z
N MET A 1 -27.52 -10.19 2.18
CA MET A 1 -26.13 -9.90 2.55
C MET A 1 -25.24 -10.91 1.84
N SER A 2 -24.00 -10.52 1.55
CA SER A 2 -22.91 -11.39 1.09
C SER A 2 -22.83 -11.69 -0.41
N GLN A 3 -22.04 -10.85 -1.09
CA GLN A 3 -21.03 -11.25 -2.10
C GLN A 3 -20.17 -10.03 -2.51
N SER A 4 -20.67 -8.81 -2.26
CA SER A 4 -20.05 -7.57 -2.72
C SER A 4 -18.90 -7.05 -1.84
N ASP A 5 -18.91 -7.26 -0.52
CA ASP A 5 -17.87 -6.69 0.36
C ASP A 5 -16.49 -7.29 0.12
N LEU A 6 -16.38 -8.62 0.01
CA LEU A 6 -15.09 -9.26 -0.25
C LEU A 6 -14.56 -9.00 -1.67
N TYR A 7 -15.46 -8.69 -2.63
CA TYR A 7 -15.10 -8.40 -4.01
C TYR A 7 -14.54 -6.97 -4.18
N LEU A 8 -14.97 -6.04 -3.31
CA LEU A 8 -14.44 -4.67 -3.23
C LEU A 8 -12.99 -4.63 -2.74
N ASP A 9 -12.57 -5.54 -1.84
CA ASP A 9 -11.23 -5.52 -1.26
C ASP A 9 -10.11 -5.95 -2.23
N TYR A 10 -10.39 -6.86 -3.17
CA TYR A 10 -9.37 -7.31 -4.13
C TYR A 10 -8.97 -6.23 -5.15
N GLU A 11 -9.89 -5.33 -5.48
CA GLU A 11 -9.63 -4.20 -6.38
C GLU A 11 -8.72 -3.18 -5.68
N ARG A 12 -9.02 -2.82 -4.43
CA ARG A 12 -8.14 -1.95 -3.62
C ARG A 12 -6.76 -2.57 -3.34
N LEU A 13 -6.67 -3.87 -3.07
CA LEU A 13 -5.38 -4.58 -2.97
C LEU A 13 -4.57 -4.47 -4.26
N ARG A 14 -5.24 -4.54 -5.41
CA ARG A 14 -4.60 -4.47 -6.71
C ARG A 14 -4.08 -3.06 -6.98
N GLU A 15 -4.89 -2.04 -6.71
CA GLU A 15 -4.50 -0.63 -6.79
C GLU A 15 -3.31 -0.33 -5.87
N ASN A 16 -3.33 -0.85 -4.65
CA ASN A 16 -2.23 -0.73 -3.69
C ASN A 16 -0.91 -1.31 -4.23
N ARG A 17 -0.97 -2.55 -4.71
CA ARG A 17 0.18 -3.24 -5.32
C ARG A 17 0.72 -2.47 -6.52
N ASP A 18 -0.17 -1.97 -7.38
CA ASP A 18 0.23 -1.27 -8.59
C ASP A 18 0.83 0.10 -8.27
N THR A 19 0.33 0.77 -7.22
CA THR A 19 0.90 2.00 -6.65
C THR A 19 2.31 1.77 -6.11
N ILE A 20 2.52 0.72 -5.30
CA ILE A 20 3.85 0.34 -4.78
C ILE A 20 4.82 -0.03 -5.92
N ARG A 21 4.33 -0.63 -7.01
CA ARG A 21 5.16 -0.91 -8.20
C ARG A 21 5.55 0.37 -8.94
N ASN A 22 4.69 1.38 -8.96
CA ASN A 22 4.95 2.64 -9.64
C ASN A 22 6.06 3.47 -8.95
N ILE A 23 6.19 3.34 -7.62
CA ILE A 23 7.27 3.96 -6.82
C ILE A 23 8.67 3.63 -7.38
N ALA A 24 8.89 2.40 -7.84
CA ALA A 24 10.17 2.01 -8.43
C ALA A 24 10.46 2.70 -9.77
N GLY A 25 9.43 2.93 -10.59
CA GLY A 25 9.55 3.64 -11.86
C GLY A 25 9.87 5.13 -11.68
N ILE A 26 9.17 5.77 -10.73
CA ILE A 26 9.39 7.18 -10.34
C ILE A 26 10.83 7.39 -9.85
N MET A 27 11.36 6.45 -9.05
CA MET A 27 12.74 6.57 -8.53
C MET A 27 13.83 6.29 -9.58
N GLU A 28 13.56 5.46 -10.60
CA GLU A 28 14.56 5.14 -11.62
C GLU A 28 14.78 6.27 -12.63
N GLN A 29 13.72 7.01 -12.95
CA GLN A 29 13.73 7.95 -14.07
C GLN A 29 14.74 9.09 -13.91
N PRO A 30 14.85 9.76 -12.75
CA PRO A 30 15.82 10.83 -12.58
C PRO A 30 17.24 10.28 -12.36
N CYS A 31 17.40 9.12 -11.71
CA CYS A 31 18.71 8.45 -11.65
C CYS A 31 19.27 8.18 -13.05
N ARG A 32 18.40 7.81 -14.00
CA ARG A 32 18.74 7.61 -15.40
C ARG A 32 19.11 8.94 -16.09
N ALA A 33 18.32 9.99 -15.87
CA ALA A 33 18.58 11.33 -16.38
C ALA A 33 19.95 11.86 -15.90
N MET A 34 20.32 11.60 -14.65
CA MET A 34 21.63 11.97 -14.08
C MET A 34 22.78 11.16 -14.68
N ALA A 35 22.57 9.86 -14.94
CA ALA A 35 23.56 8.99 -15.55
C ALA A 35 23.87 9.34 -17.02
N GLU A 36 22.92 9.94 -17.73
CA GLU A 36 23.08 10.41 -19.11
C GLU A 36 23.87 11.74 -19.21
N VAL A 37 24.10 12.44 -18.10
CA VAL A 37 24.93 13.65 -18.09
C VAL A 37 26.41 13.28 -18.02
N ASP A 38 27.09 13.30 -19.17
CA ASP A 38 28.55 13.20 -19.22
C ASP A 38 29.20 14.54 -18.83
N GLY A 39 29.67 14.62 -17.58
CA GLY A 39 30.29 15.80 -16.99
C GLY A 39 31.57 16.29 -17.69
N SER A 40 32.12 15.51 -18.63
CA SER A 40 33.29 15.93 -19.42
C SER A 40 32.94 16.86 -20.60
N SER A 41 31.66 16.99 -20.95
CA SER A 41 31.19 17.65 -22.17
C SER A 41 30.43 18.97 -21.96
N MET A 42 30.06 19.31 -20.71
CA MET A 42 29.26 20.50 -20.40
C MET A 42 30.08 21.62 -19.75
N GLY A 43 29.96 22.84 -20.26
CA GLY A 43 30.45 24.04 -19.57
C GLY A 43 29.65 24.34 -18.29
N VAL A 44 30.26 25.02 -17.31
CA VAL A 44 29.70 25.29 -15.97
C VAL A 44 28.27 25.85 -16.01
N ALA A 45 27.95 26.75 -16.95
CA ALA A 45 26.61 27.33 -17.07
C ALA A 45 25.54 26.32 -17.52
N LEU A 46 25.90 25.36 -18.38
CA LEU A 46 24.98 24.32 -18.86
C LEU A 46 24.73 23.28 -17.76
N LEU A 47 25.76 22.98 -16.96
CA LEU A 47 25.63 22.12 -15.79
C LEU A 47 24.68 22.72 -14.74
N VAL A 48 24.80 24.02 -14.45
CA VAL A 48 23.91 24.72 -13.49
C VAL A 48 22.46 24.61 -13.94
N GLY A 49 22.15 24.94 -15.20
CA GLY A 49 20.77 24.82 -15.72
C GLY A 49 20.25 23.39 -15.65
N ARG A 50 21.08 22.39 -16.00
CA ARG A 50 20.69 20.97 -15.92
C ARG A 50 20.46 20.50 -14.48
N MET A 51 21.20 21.05 -13.51
CA MET A 51 21.04 20.76 -12.09
C MET A 51 19.77 21.41 -11.51
N ASP A 52 19.43 22.62 -11.96
CA ASP A 52 18.17 23.29 -11.57
C ASP A 52 16.97 22.52 -12.13
N ASP A 53 16.98 22.18 -13.43
CA ASP A 53 15.92 21.38 -14.08
C ASP A 53 15.76 20.01 -13.38
N PHE A 54 16.87 19.35 -13.04
CA PHE A 54 16.85 18.10 -12.30
C PHE A 54 16.27 18.27 -10.91
N GLY A 55 16.61 19.34 -10.20
CA GLY A 55 16.09 19.63 -8.87
C GLY A 55 14.57 19.82 -8.86
N GLU A 56 14.05 20.57 -9.83
CA GLU A 56 12.60 20.80 -9.99
C GLU A 56 11.85 19.51 -10.33
N GLU A 57 12.37 18.71 -11.27
CA GLU A 57 11.77 17.43 -11.66
C GLU A 57 11.84 16.42 -10.49
N TRP A 58 12.95 16.38 -9.76
CA TRP A 58 13.14 15.51 -8.59
C TRP A 58 12.20 15.85 -7.44
N GLU A 59 11.99 17.14 -7.14
CA GLU A 59 11.06 17.58 -6.11
C GLU A 59 9.62 17.18 -6.46
N TYR A 60 9.22 17.38 -7.72
CA TYR A 60 7.89 17.00 -8.20
C TYR A 60 7.64 15.48 -8.14
N GLU A 61 8.58 14.68 -8.64
CA GLU A 61 8.47 13.21 -8.65
C GLU A 61 8.47 12.63 -7.23
N ILE A 62 9.27 13.18 -6.30
CA ILE A 62 9.21 12.80 -4.88
C ILE A 62 7.88 13.17 -4.24
N SER A 63 7.28 14.30 -4.59
CA SER A 63 5.94 14.67 -4.09
C SER A 63 4.89 13.65 -4.53
N GLN A 64 4.91 13.25 -5.81
CA GLN A 64 4.02 12.19 -6.31
C GLN A 64 4.26 10.86 -5.61
N LEU A 65 5.53 10.51 -5.32
CA LEU A 65 5.87 9.34 -4.51
C LEU A 65 5.25 9.39 -3.11
N ALA A 66 5.29 10.59 -2.51
CA ALA A 66 4.56 11.03 -1.33
C ALA A 66 3.12 10.51 -1.32
N GLU A 67 2.37 11.03 -2.28
CA GLU A 67 0.94 10.78 -2.46
C GLU A 67 0.63 9.31 -2.73
N PHE A 68 1.43 8.65 -3.57
CA PHE A 68 1.27 7.22 -3.85
C PHE A 68 1.51 6.35 -2.62
N ALA A 69 2.54 6.66 -1.82
CA ALA A 69 2.81 5.93 -0.59
C ALA A 69 1.68 6.11 0.43
N GLU A 70 1.11 7.31 0.55
CA GLU A 70 -0.03 7.61 1.42
C GLU A 70 -1.29 6.86 0.96
N ALA A 71 -1.63 6.91 -0.33
CA ALA A 71 -2.76 6.16 -0.89
C ALA A 71 -2.60 4.63 -0.70
N ALA A 72 -1.36 4.13 -0.78
CA ALA A 72 -1.07 2.74 -0.48
C ALA A 72 -1.21 2.44 1.04
N ALA A 73 -0.85 3.34 1.93
CA ALA A 73 -1.10 3.14 3.36
C ALA A 73 -2.62 3.06 3.64
N ASP A 74 -3.39 3.99 3.09
CA ASP A 74 -4.85 4.05 3.25
C ASP A 74 -5.56 2.79 2.73
N GLY A 75 -5.14 2.29 1.56
CA GLY A 75 -5.67 1.05 1.00
C GLY A 75 -5.42 -0.16 1.90
N LEU A 76 -4.22 -0.26 2.49
CA LEU A 76 -3.88 -1.33 3.44
C LEU A 76 -4.68 -1.23 4.74
N ASP A 77 -4.90 -0.02 5.24
CA ASP A 77 -5.73 0.23 6.42
C ASP A 77 -7.17 -0.20 6.20
N GLU A 78 -7.73 0.04 5.01
CA GLU A 78 -9.08 -0.43 4.71
C GLU A 78 -9.15 -1.96 4.70
N ILE A 79 -8.18 -2.62 4.06
CA ILE A 79 -8.11 -4.09 4.04
C ILE A 79 -8.06 -4.63 5.47
N LEU A 80 -7.24 -4.02 6.35
CA LEU A 80 -7.15 -4.42 7.74
C LEU A 80 -8.52 -4.32 8.45
N ARG A 81 -9.26 -3.22 8.23
CA ARG A 81 -10.60 -3.02 8.81
C ARG A 81 -11.59 -4.05 8.29
N SER A 82 -11.58 -4.35 7.00
CA SER A 82 -12.45 -5.38 6.41
C SER A 82 -12.19 -6.75 7.03
N PHE A 83 -10.92 -7.14 7.18
CA PHE A 83 -10.56 -8.40 7.84
C PHE A 83 -10.99 -8.44 9.31
N GLN A 84 -10.83 -7.34 10.07
CA GLN A 84 -11.30 -7.26 11.46
C GLN A 84 -12.82 -7.40 11.55
N SER A 85 -13.56 -6.77 10.65
CA SER A 85 -15.02 -6.90 10.59
C SER A 85 -15.46 -8.34 10.32
N ILE A 86 -14.79 -9.03 9.38
CA ILE A 86 -15.06 -10.43 9.08
C ILE A 86 -14.77 -11.33 10.28
N ASP A 87 -13.67 -11.10 10.99
CA ASP A 87 -13.30 -11.87 12.19
C ASP A 87 -14.32 -11.68 13.33
N ASP A 88 -14.77 -10.43 13.54
CA ASP A 88 -15.84 -10.09 14.48
C ASP A 88 -17.16 -10.78 14.11
N GLU A 89 -17.54 -10.79 12.83
CA GLU A 89 -18.74 -11.49 12.37
C GLU A 89 -18.62 -13.01 12.57
N LEU A 90 -17.46 -13.59 12.28
CA LEU A 90 -17.19 -15.00 12.46
C LEU A 90 -17.25 -15.41 13.94
N SER A 91 -16.65 -14.62 14.83
CA SER A 91 -16.66 -14.85 16.27
C SER A 91 -18.09 -14.82 16.85
N ARG A 92 -18.97 -14.00 16.29
CA ARG A 92 -20.39 -13.94 16.68
C ARG A 92 -21.22 -15.09 16.10
N ALA A 93 -20.84 -15.59 14.92
CA ALA A 93 -21.54 -16.67 14.23
C ALA A 93 -21.21 -18.06 14.79
N VAL A 94 -20.06 -18.23 15.44
CA VAL A 94 -19.65 -19.48 16.09
C VAL A 94 -19.95 -19.40 17.59
N PRO A 95 -21.05 -20.01 18.10
CA PRO A 95 -21.25 -20.12 19.53
C PRO A 95 -20.11 -20.94 20.15
N GLU A 96 -19.48 -20.40 21.19
CA GLU A 96 -18.51 -21.12 22.02
C GLU A 96 -19.15 -22.46 22.43
N PRO A 97 -18.47 -23.61 22.28
CA PRO A 97 -19.06 -24.88 22.69
C PRO A 97 -19.38 -24.79 24.18
N ALA A 98 -20.67 -24.74 24.49
CA ALA A 98 -21.18 -24.72 25.84
C ALA A 98 -20.47 -25.85 26.59
N ARG A 99 -19.65 -25.49 27.59
CA ARG A 99 -19.01 -26.45 28.48
C ARG A 99 -20.10 -27.41 28.93
N ALA A 100 -19.99 -28.65 28.48
CA ALA A 100 -20.91 -29.71 28.88
C ALA A 100 -20.95 -29.73 30.40
N VAL A 101 -22.07 -29.27 30.97
CA VAL A 101 -22.37 -29.45 32.38
C VAL A 101 -22.52 -30.96 32.54
N GLU A 102 -21.45 -31.59 32.99
CA GLU A 102 -21.38 -33.00 33.33
C GLU A 102 -22.37 -33.24 34.48
N SER A 103 -23.62 -33.48 34.11
CA SER A 103 -24.70 -33.83 35.02
C SER A 103 -24.59 -35.33 35.25
N GLY A 104 -23.74 -35.73 36.20
CA GLY A 104 -23.67 -37.11 36.67
C GLY A 104 -25.04 -37.60 37.17
N PRO A 105 -25.39 -38.88 36.99
CA PRO A 105 -26.74 -39.37 37.27
C PRO A 105 -27.02 -39.39 38.78
N PRO A 106 -28.29 -39.24 39.22
CA PRO A 106 -28.63 -39.34 40.63
C PRO A 106 -28.46 -40.78 41.09
N ALA A 107 -27.62 -40.99 42.11
CA ALA A 107 -27.48 -42.27 42.78
C ALA A 107 -28.83 -42.68 43.40
N SER A 108 -29.31 -43.88 43.05
CA SER A 108 -30.37 -44.59 43.76
C SER A 108 -29.76 -45.67 44.66
#